data_AF-A0A4P7KW38-F1
#
_entry.id   AF-A0A4P7KW38-F1
#
_cell.length_a   1.000
_cell.length_b   1.000
_cell.length_c   1.000
_cell.angle_alpha   90.00
_cell.angle_beta   90.00
_cell.angle_gamma   90.00
#
_symmetry.space_group_name_H-M   'P 1'
#
loop_
_entity.id
_entity.type
_entity.pdbx_description
1 polymer ?
#
loop_
_entity_poly.entity_id
_entity_poly.type
_entity_poly.pdbx_seq_one_letter_code
_entity_poly.pdbx_strand_id
1 'polypeptide(L)'
;MSFSIHNSFNSPEIPPKKKNIEQQYILILTSGDYALARAIFDRNDRFLWFENSRGIISRNKYKAWAELNSLSRRTIFDENEIQNYVID
;
A
#
# COMPACT_ATOMS: atom_id res chain seq x y z
N MET A 1 17.29 0.55 1.40
CA MET A 1 17.08 -0.93 1.30
C MET A 1 15.97 -1.22 0.30
N SER A 2 16.09 -2.24 -0.55
CA SER A 2 15.21 -2.40 -1.72
C SER A 2 13.99 -3.30 -1.45
N PHE A 3 12.79 -2.80 -1.76
CA PHE A 3 11.57 -3.60 -1.82
C PHE A 3 11.31 -4.03 -3.26
N SER A 4 10.81 -5.24 -3.45
CA SER A 4 10.28 -5.70 -4.72
C SER A 4 8.76 -5.64 -4.66
N ILE A 5 8.17 -4.72 -5.44
CA ILE A 5 6.72 -4.67 -5.66
C ILE A 5 6.38 -5.89 -6.53
N HIS A 6 5.65 -6.85 -5.97
CA HIS A 6 5.13 -7.96 -6.76
C HIS A 6 3.89 -7.47 -7.50
N ASN A 7 4.00 -7.42 -8.81
CA ASN A 7 2.95 -7.07 -9.76
C ASN A 7 2.56 -5.59 -9.82
N SER A 8 2.14 -5.25 -11.03
CA SER A 8 1.45 -4.02 -11.43
C SER A 8 0.61 -3.39 -10.33
N PHE A 9 0.71 -2.06 -10.23
CA PHE A 9 -0.21 -1.27 -9.44
C PHE A 9 -1.65 -1.52 -9.90
N ASN A 10 -2.52 -1.79 -8.94
CA ASN A 10 -3.95 -1.89 -9.13
C ASN A 10 -4.57 -0.50 -9.05
N SER A 11 -5.63 -0.27 -9.83
CA SER A 11 -6.42 0.94 -9.70
C SER A 11 -7.30 0.90 -8.44
N PRO A 12 -7.81 2.04 -7.95
CA PRO A 12 -8.67 2.09 -6.77
C PRO A 12 -9.99 1.33 -6.93
N GLU A 13 -10.41 0.99 -8.16
CA GLU A 13 -11.59 0.17 -8.49
C GLU A 13 -11.40 -1.30 -8.15
N ILE A 14 -10.15 -1.77 -8.12
CA ILE A 14 -9.83 -3.15 -7.81
C ILE A 14 -9.60 -3.21 -6.30
N PRO A 15 -10.45 -3.90 -5.52
CA PRO A 15 -10.22 -4.04 -4.09
C PRO A 15 -9.07 -5.03 -3.82
N PRO A 16 -8.25 -4.80 -2.78
CA PRO A 16 -7.30 -5.80 -2.32
C PRO A 16 -8.05 -7.04 -1.82
N LYS A 17 -7.41 -8.20 -1.94
CA LYS A 17 -7.93 -9.47 -1.41
C LYS A 17 -7.29 -9.73 -0.06
N LYS A 18 -8.09 -10.17 0.92
CA LYS A 18 -7.56 -10.61 2.20
C LYS A 18 -6.77 -11.90 1.99
N LYS A 19 -5.46 -11.84 2.21
CA LYS A 19 -4.58 -13.01 2.24
C LYS A 19 -4.12 -13.27 3.66
N ASN A 20 -3.44 -12.27 4.25
CA ASN A 20 -2.86 -12.33 5.60
C ASN A 20 -3.21 -11.05 6.39
N ILE A 21 -3.31 -11.15 7.71
CA ILE A 21 -3.72 -10.04 8.61
C ILE A 21 -2.66 -8.92 8.68
N GLU A 22 -1.39 -9.24 8.43
CA GLU A 22 -0.26 -8.28 8.51
C GLU A 22 0.18 -7.73 7.14
N GLN A 23 -0.64 -7.91 6.10
CA GLN A 23 -0.28 -7.51 4.75
C GLN A 23 -0.23 -5.98 4.62
N GLN A 24 0.94 -5.46 4.25
CA GLN A 24 1.13 -4.03 3.97
C GLN A 24 0.94 -3.73 2.48
N TYR A 25 0.54 -2.50 2.20
CA TYR A 25 0.29 -1.98 0.87
C TYR A 25 0.99 -0.63 0.71
N ILE A 26 1.48 -0.38 -0.50
CA ILE A 26 1.92 0.94 -0.92
C ILE A 26 0.83 1.57 -1.78
N LEU A 27 0.44 2.79 -1.45
CA LEU A 27 -0.52 3.58 -2.20
C LEU A 27 0.22 4.74 -2.89
N ILE A 28 -0.10 5.00 -4.15
CA ILE A 28 0.31 6.23 -4.84
C ILE A 28 -0.79 7.26 -4.62
N LEU A 29 -0.49 8.29 -3.84
CA LEU A 29 -1.43 9.36 -3.53
C LEU A 29 -1.68 10.23 -4.75
N THR A 30 -2.84 10.88 -4.79
CA THR A 30 -3.17 11.84 -5.85
C THR A 30 -2.28 13.08 -5.81
N SER A 31 -1.64 13.38 -4.68
CA SER A 31 -0.61 14.43 -4.57
C SER A 31 0.70 14.08 -5.31
N GLY A 32 0.91 12.80 -5.66
CA GLY A 32 2.18 12.30 -6.19
C GLY A 32 3.07 11.64 -5.12
N ASP A 33 2.71 11.76 -3.84
CA ASP A 33 3.41 11.07 -2.75
C ASP A 33 3.03 9.59 -2.66
N TYR A 34 3.71 8.87 -1.77
CA TYR A 34 3.38 7.48 -1.45
C TYR A 34 2.96 7.34 0.01
N ALA A 35 2.08 6.39 0.30
CA ALA A 35 1.69 6.04 1.65
C ALA A 35 1.78 4.53 1.87
N LEU A 36 2.38 4.13 2.99
CA LEU A 36 2.25 2.77 3.50
C LEU A 36 0.94 2.64 4.26
N ALA A 37 0.19 1.59 3.95
CA ALA A 37 -1.11 1.35 4.55
C ALA A 37 -1.37 -0.13 4.79
N ARG A 38 -2.40 -0.42 5.57
CA ARG A 38 -3.00 -1.74 5.74
C ARG A 38 -4.40 -1.72 5.16
N ALA A 39 -4.83 -2.82 4.56
CA ALA A 39 -6.20 -2.98 4.12
C ALA A 39 -7.06 -3.45 5.30
N ILE A 40 -8.16 -2.74 5.55
CA ILE A 40 -9.16 -3.10 6.55
C ILE A 40 -10.30 -3.82 5.85
N PHE A 41 -10.74 -4.92 6.44
CA PHE A 41 -11.79 -5.78 5.91
C PHE A 41 -12.91 -5.96 6.94
N ASP A 42 -14.13 -6.19 6.48
CA ASP A 42 -15.24 -6.56 7.35
C ASP A 42 -15.19 -8.05 7.76
N ARG A 43 -16.22 -8.50 8.48
CA ARG A 43 -16.36 -9.89 8.94
C ARG A 43 -16.54 -10.91 7.81
N ASN A 44 -16.87 -10.45 6.61
CA ASN A 44 -17.07 -11.26 5.41
C ASN A 44 -15.88 -11.12 4.44
N ASP A 45 -14.73 -10.65 4.93
CA ASP A 45 -13.50 -10.42 4.16
C ASP A 45 -13.66 -9.44 2.99
N ARG A 46 -14.67 -8.56 3.06
CA ARG A 46 -14.85 -7.49 2.07
C ARG A 46 -13.99 -6.30 2.44
N PHE A 47 -13.24 -5.79 1.46
CA PHE A 47 -12.43 -4.60 1.64
C PHE A 47 -13.31 -3.39 2.01
N LEU A 48 -12.89 -2.66 3.03
CA LEU A 48 -13.54 -1.45 3.49
C LEU A 48 -12.73 -0.20 3.11
N TRP A 49 -11.49 -0.11 3.59
CA TRP A 49 -10.61 1.02 3.31
C TRP A 49 -9.14 0.68 3.60
N PHE A 50 -8.25 1.55 3.14
CA PHE A 50 -6.86 1.57 3.58
C PHE A 50 -6.71 2.47 4.81
N GLU A 51 -5.85 2.07 5.73
CA GLU A 51 -5.52 2.84 6.95
C GLU A 51 -4.01 2.90 7.16
N ASN A 52 -3.52 4.05 7.63
CA ASN A 52 -2.14 4.24 8.07
C ASN A 52 -2.08 4.88 9.47
N SER A 53 -0.87 5.24 9.94
CA SER A 53 -0.67 5.88 11.25
C SER A 53 -1.40 7.22 11.42
N ARG A 54 -1.82 7.86 10.32
CA ARG A 54 -2.58 9.12 10.31
C ARG A 54 -4.09 8.90 10.18
N GLY A 55 -4.54 7.64 10.07
CA GLY A 55 -5.94 7.24 9.97
C GLY A 55 -6.34 6.71 8.60
N ILE A 56 -7.64 6.83 8.30
CA ILE A 56 -8.26 6.27 7.10
C ILE A 56 -7.82 7.06 5.86
N ILE A 57 -7.40 6.33 4.83
CA ILE A 57 -7.09 6.88 3.51
C ILE A 57 -8.29 6.68 2.60
N SER A 58 -8.98 7.78 2.30
CA SER A 58 -10.15 7.77 1.41
C SER A 58 -9.78 7.33 -0.01
N ARG A 59 -10.72 6.67 -0.71
CA ARG A 59 -10.53 6.16 -2.08
C ARG A 59 -10.10 7.22 -3.10
N ASN A 60 -10.49 8.48 -2.92
CA ASN A 60 -10.11 9.60 -3.79
C ASN A 60 -8.73 10.20 -3.47
N LYS A 61 -8.03 9.71 -2.44
CA LYS A 61 -6.70 10.18 -2.05
C LYS A 61 -5.56 9.40 -2.69
N TYR A 62 -5.85 8.30 -3.38
CA TYR A 62 -4.85 7.52 -4.10
C TYR A 62 -5.35 7.15 -5.50
N LYS A 63 -4.40 7.04 -6.43
CA LYS A 63 -4.66 6.67 -7.83
C LYS A 63 -4.24 5.25 -8.17
N ALA A 64 -3.49 4.60 -7.29
CA ALA A 64 -2.96 3.26 -7.47
C ALA A 64 -2.56 2.65 -6.13
N TRP A 65 -2.55 1.31 -6.04
CA TRP A 65 -2.05 0.58 -4.88
C TRP A 65 -1.36 -0.73 -5.28
N ALA A 66 -0.41 -1.19 -4.49
CA ALA A 66 0.24 -2.48 -4.67
C ALA A 66 0.49 -3.18 -3.32
N GLU A 67 0.50 -4.51 -3.36
CA GLU A 67 0.81 -5.35 -2.20
C GLU A 67 2.33 -5.40 -1.97
N LEU A 68 2.78 -5.15 -0.74
CA LEU A 68 4.19 -5.27 -0.39
C LEU A 68 4.49 -6.70 0.07
N ASN A 69 5.29 -7.45 -0.67
CA ASN A 69 5.68 -8.80 -0.24
C ASN A 69 6.49 -8.75 1.06
N SER A 70 6.11 -9.59 2.03
CA SER A 70 6.80 -9.76 3.32
C SER A 70 8.17 -10.47 3.23
N LEU A 71 8.68 -10.72 2.02
CA LEU A 71 9.94 -11.41 1.77
C LEU A 71 11.21 -10.56 2.00
N SER A 72 11.09 -9.34 2.51
CA SER A 72 12.21 -8.55 3.03
C SER A 72 12.05 -8.29 4.54
N ARG A 73 12.13 -9.35 5.36
CA ARG A 73 12.15 -9.31 6.85
C ARG A 73 13.30 -8.50 7.48
N ARG A 74 13.99 -7.62 6.75
CA ARG A 74 15.06 -6.76 7.25
C ARG A 74 15.05 -5.42 6.54
N THR A 75 13.94 -4.69 6.52
CA THR A 75 14.02 -3.27 6.13
C THR A 75 12.98 -2.45 6.84
N ILE A 76 13.47 -1.65 7.79
CA ILE A 76 12.75 -0.57 8.44
C ILE A 76 12.75 0.59 7.42
N PHE A 77 11.57 1.06 7.01
CA PHE A 77 11.46 2.29 6.22
C PHE A 77 11.79 3.48 7.15
N ASP A 78 12.84 4.22 6.80
CA ASP A 78 13.01 5.61 7.21
C ASP A 78 12.22 6.46 6.20
N GLU A 79 11.41 7.41 6.66
CA GLU A 79 10.50 8.23 5.83
C GLU A 79 11.24 9.04 4.74
N ASN A 80 12.58 9.05 4.75
CA ASN A 80 13.45 9.79 3.84
C ASN A 80 13.86 9.05 2.53
N GLU A 81 13.65 7.73 2.37
CA GLU A 81 14.13 6.97 1.19
C GLU A 81 13.16 6.92 -0.02
N ILE A 82 11.94 7.45 0.08
CA ILE A 82 10.90 7.31 -0.96
C ILE A 82 11.17 8.18 -2.21
N GLN A 83 12.10 9.15 -2.16
CA GLN A 83 12.39 10.05 -3.29
C GLN A 83 13.17 9.43 -4.45
N ASN A 84 13.67 8.18 -4.34
CA ASN A 84 14.56 7.59 -5.34
C ASN A 84 13.95 6.49 -6.23
N TYR A 85 12.64 6.26 -6.18
CA TYR A 85 11.99 5.37 -7.14
C TYR A 85 11.57 6.14 -8.40
N VAL A 86 12.54 6.35 -9.28
CA VAL A 86 12.34 6.76 -10.68
C VAL A 86 11.60 5.65 -11.41
N ILE A 87 10.49 6.01 -12.06
CA ILE A 87 9.81 5.19 -13.06
C ILE A 87 10.65 5.32 -14.34
N ASP A 88 11.31 4.23 -14.76
CA ASP A 88 11.68 4.03 -16.18
C ASP A 88 10.45 3.55 -16.96
#